data_AF-Q7N0J8-F1
#
_entry.id   AF-Q7N0J8-F1
#
_cell.length_a   1.000
_cell.length_b   1.000
_cell.length_c   1.000
_cell.angle_alpha   90.00
_cell.angle_beta   90.00
_cell.angle_gamma   90.00
#
_symmetry.space_group_name_H-M   'P 1'
#
loop_
_entity.id
_entity.type
_entity.pdbx_description
1 polymer ?
#
loop_
_entity_poly.entity_id
_entity_poly.type
_entity_poly.pdbx_seq_one_letter_code
_entity_poly.pdbx_strand_id
1 'polypeptide(L)'
;MPKKNAISESTNSTPETAPAMTFESSLKELEQIVARLESGELALEEALSKFERGIQLARQGQQTLQQAEQRVQILLNDDTQSPLSHFSPDTE
;
A
#
# COMPACT_ATOMS: atom_id res chain seq x y z
N MET A 1 -26.36 37.43 -9.47
CA MET A 1 -26.48 36.03 -9.01
C MET A 1 -25.25 35.25 -9.46
N PRO A 2 -24.28 34.92 -8.59
CA PRO A 2 -23.29 33.90 -8.87
C PRO A 2 -23.79 32.55 -8.34
N LYS A 3 -23.97 31.57 -9.23
CA LYS A 3 -24.37 30.21 -8.89
C LYS A 3 -23.15 29.45 -8.35
N LYS A 4 -23.34 28.87 -7.17
CA LYS A 4 -22.38 28.08 -6.40
C LYS A 4 -21.96 26.84 -7.22
N ASN A 5 -20.66 26.70 -7.45
CA ASN A 5 -20.05 25.52 -8.05
C ASN A 5 -19.99 24.42 -6.97
N ALA A 6 -20.93 23.48 -7.01
CA ALA A 6 -20.93 22.28 -6.19
C ALA A 6 -20.10 21.21 -6.90
N ILE A 7 -18.83 21.11 -6.53
CA ILE A 7 -18.00 19.95 -6.89
C ILE A 7 -18.44 18.79 -6.02
N SER A 8 -19.12 17.84 -6.67
CA SER A 8 -19.69 16.64 -6.11
C SER A 8 -18.58 15.65 -5.74
N GLU A 9 -18.53 15.29 -4.47
CA GLU A 9 -17.69 14.24 -3.89
C GLU A 9 -18.08 12.88 -4.49
N SER A 10 -17.34 12.44 -5.52
CA SER A 10 -17.44 11.08 -6.04
C SER A 10 -16.49 10.16 -5.27
N THR A 11 -16.88 9.75 -4.06
CA THR A 11 -16.24 8.62 -3.37
C THR A 11 -16.72 7.33 -4.02
N ASN A 12 -16.02 6.91 -5.07
CA ASN A 12 -16.21 5.61 -5.68
C ASN A 12 -15.70 4.53 -4.72
N SER A 13 -16.60 3.76 -4.12
CA SER A 13 -16.26 2.56 -3.34
C SER A 13 -17.11 1.39 -3.86
N THR A 14 -16.60 0.73 -4.90
CA THR A 14 -17.11 -0.51 -5.50
C THR A 14 -16.29 -1.72 -4.98
N PRO A 15 -16.77 -2.99 -5.08
CA PRO A 15 -17.30 -3.76 -3.96
C PRO A 15 -16.45 -4.99 -3.53
N GLU A 16 -16.52 -5.32 -2.23
CA GLU A 16 -16.69 -6.66 -1.64
C GLU A 16 -15.86 -7.84 -2.19
N THR A 17 -14.54 -7.67 -2.34
CA THR A 17 -13.59 -8.79 -2.30
C THR A 17 -13.06 -8.90 -0.88
N ALA A 18 -13.07 -10.09 -0.28
CA ALA A 18 -12.59 -10.33 1.09
C ALA A 18 -11.35 -9.48 1.36
N PRO A 19 -11.34 -8.66 2.43
CA PRO A 19 -10.32 -7.64 2.61
C PRO A 19 -8.96 -8.32 2.61
N ALA A 20 -8.15 -8.02 1.59
CA ALA A 20 -6.76 -8.41 1.60
C ALA A 20 -6.17 -7.91 2.92
N MET A 21 -5.44 -8.79 3.63
CA MET A 21 -4.82 -8.38 4.89
C MET A 21 -3.99 -7.12 4.69
N THR A 22 -4.17 -6.14 5.58
CA THR A 22 -3.36 -4.91 5.53
C THR A 22 -1.89 -5.22 5.82
N PHE A 23 -1.00 -4.29 5.46
CA PHE A 23 0.43 -4.42 5.70
C PHE A 23 0.72 -4.59 7.19
N GLU A 24 0.11 -3.78 8.05
CA GLU A 24 0.28 -3.79 9.50
C GLU A 24 -0.20 -5.12 10.10
N SER A 25 -1.30 -5.66 9.59
CA SER A 25 -1.81 -6.97 10.01
C SER A 25 -0.85 -8.09 9.61
N SER A 26 -0.29 -8.01 8.39
CA SER A 26 0.69 -8.98 7.88
C SER A 26 2.00 -8.94 8.66
N LEU A 27 2.47 -7.73 9.00
CA LEU A 27 3.66 -7.52 9.82
C LEU A 27 3.47 -8.10 11.23
N LYS A 28 2.33 -7.82 11.87
CA LYS A 28 2.01 -8.35 13.19
C LYS A 28 1.93 -9.88 13.21
N GLU A 29 1.34 -10.49 12.18
CA GLU A 29 1.32 -11.95 12.07
C GLU A 29 2.75 -12.51 11.90
N LEU A 30 3.58 -11.85 11.10
CA LEU A 30 4.97 -12.23 10.90
C LEU A 30 5.77 -12.16 12.21
N GLU A 31 5.63 -11.10 13.00
CA GLU A 31 6.26 -10.96 14.32
C GLU A 31 5.85 -12.09 15.28
N GLN A 32 4.56 -12.47 15.28
CA GLN A 32 4.07 -13.58 16.09
C GLN A 32 4.65 -14.93 15.63
N ILE A 33 4.78 -15.13 14.32
CA ILE A 33 5.41 -16.32 13.76
C ILE A 33 6.88 -16.40 14.19
N VAL A 34 7.62 -15.30 14.05
CA VAL A 34 9.04 -15.23 14.45
C VAL A 34 9.17 -15.53 15.94
N ALA A 35 8.38 -14.88 16.80
CA ALA A 35 8.41 -15.11 18.24
C ALA A 35 8.14 -16.58 18.61
N ARG A 36 7.20 -17.25 17.92
CA ARG A 36 6.94 -18.68 18.14
C ARG A 36 8.08 -19.56 17.66
N LEU A 37 8.68 -19.25 16.51
CA LEU A 37 9.83 -20.00 15.99
C LEU A 37 11.05 -19.85 16.92
N GLU A 38 11.29 -18.65 17.44
CA GLU A 38 12.38 -18.37 18.38
C GLU A 38 12.20 -19.03 19.75
N SER A 39 10.95 -19.28 20.18
CA SER A 39 10.68 -19.99 21.44
C SER A 39 11.24 -21.42 21.47
N GLY A 40 11.36 -22.07 20.30
CA GLY A 40 11.81 -23.46 20.19
C GLY A 40 10.82 -24.50 20.70
N GLU A 41 9.58 -24.12 21.05
CA GLU A 41 8.56 -25.02 21.61
C GLU A 41 7.75 -25.78 20.55
N LEU A 42 7.91 -25.43 19.27
CA LEU A 42 7.14 -26.01 18.17
C LEU A 42 7.69 -27.37 17.74
N ALA A 43 6.80 -28.30 17.40
CA ALA A 43 7.17 -29.50 16.67
C ALA A 43 7.71 -29.14 15.27
N LEU A 44 8.53 -30.01 14.67
CA LEU A 44 9.18 -29.72 13.39
C LEU A 44 8.18 -29.40 12.27
N GLU A 45 7.10 -30.17 12.13
CA GLU A 45 6.11 -29.90 11.08
C GLU A 45 5.41 -28.55 11.29
N GLU A 46 5.14 -28.17 12.54
CA GLU A 46 4.53 -26.88 12.86
C GLU A 46 5.52 -25.73 12.59
N ALA A 47 6.79 -25.91 12.97
CA ALA A 47 7.84 -24.94 12.68
C ALA A 47 8.01 -24.70 11.17
N LEU A 48 7.99 -25.77 10.36
CA LEU A 48 8.05 -25.67 8.90
C LEU A 48 6.83 -24.94 8.34
N SER A 49 5.62 -25.27 8.79
CA SER A 49 4.39 -24.59 8.36
C SER A 49 4.40 -23.10 8.71
N LYS A 50 4.84 -22.76 9.93
CA LYS A 50 5.00 -21.37 10.38
C LYS A 50 6.06 -20.64 9.56
N PHE A 51 7.18 -21.28 9.25
CA PHE A 51 8.23 -20.72 8.42
C PHE A 51 7.72 -20.40 7.01
N GLU A 52 7.02 -21.33 6.37
CA GLU A 52 6.41 -21.10 5.05
C GLU A 52 5.46 -19.91 5.04
N ARG A 53 4.58 -19.83 6.06
CA ARG A 53 3.68 -18.68 6.23
C ARG A 53 4.45 -17.38 6.43
N GLY A 54 5.52 -17.40 7.23
CA GLY A 54 6.39 -16.25 7.44
C GLY A 54 7.03 -15.76 6.14
N ILE A 55 7.52 -16.68 5.29
CA ILE A 55 8.05 -16.33 3.96
C ILE A 55 6.98 -15.71 3.06
N GLN A 56 5.76 -16.24 3.09
CA GLN A 56 4.64 -15.68 2.33
C GLN A 56 4.33 -14.24 2.76
N LEU A 57 4.23 -14.00 4.07
CA LEU A 57 3.96 -12.66 4.63
C LEU A 57 5.09 -11.67 4.32
N ALA A 58 6.35 -12.10 4.43
CA ALA A 58 7.50 -11.27 4.12
C ALA A 58 7.50 -10.83 2.64
N ARG A 59 7.21 -11.76 1.72
CA ARG A 59 7.10 -11.46 0.28
C ARG A 59 5.95 -10.49 -0.01
N GLN A 60 4.80 -10.70 0.61
CA GLN A 60 3.66 -9.79 0.48
C GLN A 60 4.02 -8.39 0.99
N GLY A 61 4.66 -8.29 2.16
CA GLY A 61 5.12 -7.02 2.71
C GLY A 61 6.09 -6.29 1.78
N GLN A 62 7.07 -7.01 1.21
CA GLN A 62 8.00 -6.46 0.22
C GLN A 62 7.27 -5.91 -1.02
N GLN A 63 6.28 -6.62 -1.55
CA GLN A 63 5.49 -6.16 -2.70
C GLN A 63 4.71 -4.89 -2.37
N THR A 64 4.06 -4.84 -1.19
CA THR A 64 3.34 -3.64 -0.76
C THR A 64 4.27 -2.45 -0.60
N LEU A 65 5.45 -2.64 -0.01
CA LEU A 65 6.45 -1.58 0.13
C LEU A 65 6.99 -1.10 -1.21
N GLN A 66 7.26 -2.01 -2.17
CA GLN A 66 7.67 -1.64 -3.53
C GLN A 66 6.63 -0.79 -4.25
N GLN A 67 5.34 -1.14 -4.12
CA GLN A 67 4.25 -0.35 -4.68
C GLN A 67 4.15 1.03 -4.03
N ALA A 68 4.31 1.11 -2.71
CA ALA A 68 4.33 2.37 -1.98
C ALA A 68 5.51 3.25 -2.42
N GLU A 69 6.71 2.68 -2.55
CA GLU A 69 7.90 3.37 -3.02
C GLU A 69 7.70 3.92 -4.43
N GLN A 70 7.20 3.10 -5.37
CA GLN A 70 6.90 3.54 -6.73
C GLN A 70 5.92 4.71 -6.75
N ARG A 71 4.87 4.66 -5.91
CA ARG A 71 3.89 5.74 -5.82
C ARG A 71 4.53 7.03 -5.28
N VAL A 72 5.42 6.93 -4.30
CA VAL A 72 6.18 8.08 -3.79
C VAL A 72 7.07 8.66 -4.89
N GLN A 73 7.78 7.82 -5.65
CA GLN A 73 8.63 8.28 -6.76
C GLN A 73 7.85 9.04 -7.83
N ILE A 74 6.65 8.55 -8.21
CA ILE A 74 5.78 9.24 -9.17
C ILE A 74 5.40 10.62 -8.64
N LEU A 75 4.96 10.72 -7.39
CA LEU A 75 4.56 12.00 -6.78
C LEU A 75 5.72 13.01 -6.74
N LEU A 76 6.94 12.56 -6.42
CA LEU A 76 8.13 13.43 -6.40
C LEU A 76 8.59 13.85 -7.81
N ASN A 77 8.38 13.00 -8.81
CA ASN A 77 8.74 13.29 -10.20
C ASN A 77 7.70 14.20 -10.88
N ASP A 78 6.41 14.06 -10.56
CA ASP A 78 5.35 14.94 -11.07
C ASP A 78 5.58 16.39 -10.62
N ASP A 79 6.15 16.59 -9.42
CA ASP A 79 6.56 17.91 -8.92
C ASP A 79 7.69 18.57 -9.75
N THR A 80 8.54 17.76 -10.41
CA THR A 80 9.68 18.28 -11.20
C THR A 80 9.45 18.28 -12.71
N GLN A 81 8.57 17.40 -13.22
CA GLN A 81 8.37 17.20 -14.66
C GLN A 81 7.15 17.92 -15.23
N SER A 82 6.31 18.58 -14.42
CA SER A 82 5.24 19.41 -14.98
C SER A 82 5.88 20.60 -15.72
N PRO A 83 5.92 20.60 -17.07
CA PRO A 83 6.51 21.72 -17.77
C PRO A 83 5.63 22.93 -17.48
N LEU A 84 6.24 24.01 -16.99
CA LEU A 84 5.58 25.30 -16.89
C LEU A 84 5.16 25.67 -18.31
N SER A 85 3.90 25.41 -18.64
CA SER A 85 3.33 25.91 -19.88
C SER A 85 3.40 27.43 -19.81
N HIS A 86 3.85 28.04 -20.89
CA HIS A 86 3.76 29.48 -21.00
C HIS A 86 2.27 29.83 -21.02
N PHE A 87 1.82 30.52 -19.96
CA PHE A 87 0.51 31.12 -19.94
C PHE A 87 0.52 32.27 -20.93
N SER A 88 -0.06 32.06 -22.10
CA SER A 88 -0.40 33.12 -23.04
C SER A 88 -1.77 33.63 -22.65
N PRO A 89 -1.91 34.73 -21.89
CA PRO A 89 -3.22 35.36 -21.73
C PRO A 89 -3.64 35.84 -23.11
N ASP A 90 -4.69 35.23 -23.65
CA ASP A 90 -5.42 35.79 -24.78
C ASP A 90 -5.85 37.21 -24.36
N THR A 91 -5.08 38.19 -24.80
CA THR A 91 -5.40 39.60 -24.63
C THR A 91 -6.07 40.00 -25.93
N GLU A 92 -7.40 39.85 -25.96
CA GLU A 92 -8.27 40.53 -26.93
C GLU A 92 -8.20 42.06 -26.76
#